data_AF-A0A967HIJ4-F1
#
_entry.id   AF-A0A967HIJ4-F1
#
_cell.length_a   1.000
_cell.length_b   1.000
_cell.length_c   1.000
_cell.angle_alpha   90.00
_cell.angle_beta   90.00
_cell.angle_gamma   90.00
#
_symmetry.space_group_name_H-M   'P 1'
#
loop_
_entity.id
_entity.type
_entity.pdbx_description
1 polymer ?
#
loop_
_entity_poly.entity_id
_entity_poly.type
_entity_poly.pdbx_seq_one_letter_code
_entity_poly.pdbx_strand_id
1 'polypeptide(L)'
;LWHCSHEGGVLEDPASPPPADLFVLTADPSHAPNVAEEVTIRFDAGVPVAVDGVPEGPVRLIEHLNALAGRHGVGRADVVED
;
A
#
# COMPACT_ATOMS: atom_id res chain seq x y z
N LEU A 1 1.32 -3.68 -9.80
CA LEU A 1 0.49 -4.59 -8.97
C LEU A 1 1.06 -4.73 -7.57
N TRP A 2 2.31 -5.18 -7.40
CA TRP A 2 2.83 -5.50 -6.07
C TRP A 2 3.41 -4.30 -5.30
N HIS A 3 4.19 -3.46 -5.98
CA HIS A 3 4.76 -2.24 -5.39
C HIS A 3 5.09 -1.22 -6.49
N CYS A 4 5.49 -0.03 -6.07
CA CYS A 4 6.08 1.01 -6.91
C CYS A 4 7.31 1.56 -6.16
N SER A 5 8.46 1.64 -6.83
CA SER A 5 9.72 2.14 -6.26
C SER A 5 10.07 3.49 -6.88
N HIS A 6 10.68 4.37 -6.08
CA HIS A 6 11.22 5.65 -6.52
C HIS A 6 12.60 5.85 -5.88
N GLU A 7 13.55 6.32 -6.66
CA GLU A 7 14.96 6.51 -6.29
C GLU A 7 15.55 7.69 -7.06
N GLY A 8 16.79 8.08 -6.75
CA GLY A 8 17.50 9.12 -7.48
C GLY A 8 17.07 10.55 -7.12
N GLY A 9 17.81 11.51 -7.70
CA GLY A 9 17.53 12.93 -7.54
C GLY A 9 17.63 13.38 -6.08
N VAL A 10 16.57 14.04 -5.58
CA VAL A 10 16.52 14.55 -4.20
C VAL A 10 16.46 13.45 -3.14
N LEU A 11 16.11 12.20 -3.53
CA LEU A 11 16.02 11.06 -2.62
C LEU A 11 17.40 10.47 -2.26
N GLU A 12 18.46 10.84 -2.98
CA GLU A 12 19.83 10.38 -2.72
C GLU A 12 20.48 11.03 -1.49
N ASP A 13 19.81 12.02 -0.89
CA ASP A 13 20.18 12.58 0.40
C ASP A 13 19.23 12.04 1.49
N PRO A 14 19.64 11.06 2.30
CA PRO A 14 18.79 10.48 3.35
C PRO A 14 18.39 11.47 4.45
N ALA A 15 19.03 12.64 4.53
CA ALA A 15 18.63 13.71 5.44
C ALA A 15 17.46 14.54 4.90
N SER A 16 17.14 14.42 3.62
CA SER A 16 16.03 15.09 2.95
C SER A 16 14.76 14.21 2.98
N PRO A 17 13.61 14.71 3.46
CA PRO A 17 12.38 13.92 3.46
C PRO A 17 11.85 13.70 2.03
N PRO A 18 11.10 12.61 1.79
CA PRO A 18 10.51 12.35 0.48
C PRO A 18 9.50 13.46 0.11
N PRO A 19 9.49 13.94 -1.15
CA PRO A 19 8.47 14.87 -1.62
C PRO A 19 7.05 14.31 -1.50
N ALA A 20 6.06 15.16 -1.21
CA ALA A 20 4.69 14.71 -0.99
C ALA A 20 4.02 14.10 -2.24
N ASP A 21 4.43 14.54 -3.43
CA ASP A 21 3.95 14.07 -4.74
C ASP A 21 4.62 12.77 -5.22
N LEU A 22 5.54 12.21 -4.44
CA LEU A 22 6.21 10.94 -4.74
C LEU A 22 5.25 9.74 -4.70
N PHE A 23 4.25 9.77 -3.82
CA PHE A 23 3.46 8.60 -3.48
C PHE A 23 2.24 8.45 -4.42
N VAL A 24 2.36 7.58 -5.43
CA VAL A 24 1.31 7.40 -6.46
C VAL A 24 0.26 6.34 -6.14
N LEU A 25 0.52 5.45 -5.19
CA LEU A 25 -0.38 4.34 -4.83
C LEU A 25 -1.21 4.59 -3.57
N THR A 26 -0.82 5.55 -2.73
CA THR A 26 -1.37 5.72 -1.39
C THR A 26 -1.70 7.19 -1.13
N ALA A 27 -2.81 7.44 -0.44
CA ALA A 27 -3.10 8.75 0.13
C ALA A 27 -2.03 9.13 1.17
N ASP A 28 -1.83 10.43 1.35
CA ASP A 28 -1.07 10.91 2.51
C ASP A 28 -1.81 10.51 3.78
N PRO A 29 -1.15 9.86 4.77
CA PRO A 29 -1.80 9.48 6.03
C PRO A 29 -2.47 10.65 6.76
N SER A 30 -1.99 11.88 6.60
CA SER A 30 -2.62 13.09 7.16
C SER A 30 -3.95 13.47 6.47
N HIS A 31 -4.19 12.95 5.27
CA HIS A 31 -5.42 13.12 4.50
C HIS A 31 -6.27 11.84 4.43
N ALA A 32 -5.85 10.76 5.11
CA ALA A 32 -6.59 9.51 5.15
C ALA A 32 -7.92 9.66 5.95
N PRO A 33 -8.90 8.76 5.73
CA PRO A 33 -10.13 8.76 6.51
C PRO A 33 -9.86 8.66 8.03
N ASN A 34 -10.59 9.45 8.82
CA ASN A 34 -10.53 9.41 10.29
C ASN A 34 -11.27 8.21 10.91
N VAL A 35 -11.81 7.32 10.09
CA VAL A 35 -12.60 6.16 10.51
C VAL A 35 -11.87 4.91 10.03
N ALA A 36 -11.51 4.03 10.96
CA ALA A 36 -10.90 2.75 10.63
C ALA A 36 -11.86 1.87 9.82
N GLU A 37 -11.30 1.11 8.88
CA GLU A 37 -12.01 0.10 8.09
C GLU A 37 -11.43 -1.27 8.46
N GLU A 38 -12.26 -2.18 8.95
CA GLU A 38 -11.86 -3.55 9.26
C GLU A 38 -11.98 -4.41 8.01
N VAL A 39 -10.93 -5.16 7.70
CA VAL A 39 -10.87 -6.05 6.54
C VAL A 39 -10.50 -7.47 6.98
N THR A 40 -11.22 -8.47 6.48
CA THR A 40 -10.91 -9.88 6.71
C THR A 40 -10.33 -10.51 5.45
N ILE A 41 -9.13 -11.09 5.55
CA ILE A 41 -8.50 -11.82 4.45
C ILE A 41 -8.51 -13.31 4.79
N ARG A 42 -9.17 -14.12 3.96
CA ARG A 42 -9.17 -15.58 4.11
C ARG A 42 -8.04 -16.19 3.30
N PHE A 43 -7.31 -17.11 3.94
CA PHE A 43 -6.25 -17.90 3.31
C PHE A 43 -6.68 -19.36 3.15
N ASP A 44 -6.16 -20.00 2.12
CA ASP A 44 -6.21 -21.45 1.90
C ASP A 44 -4.83 -21.93 1.46
N ALA A 45 -4.28 -22.93 2.17
CA ALA A 45 -2.92 -23.44 1.96
C ALA A 45 -1.82 -22.36 1.79
N GLY A 46 -1.94 -21.25 2.52
CA GLY A 46 -0.99 -20.12 2.48
C GLY A 46 -1.25 -19.08 1.39
N VAL A 47 -2.30 -19.24 0.57
CA VAL A 47 -2.67 -18.31 -0.50
C VAL A 47 -3.93 -17.53 -0.09
N PRO A 48 -3.96 -16.19 -0.22
CA PRO A 48 -5.18 -15.42 0.02
C PRO A 48 -6.20 -15.70 -1.08
N VAL A 49 -7.45 -15.95 -0.70
CA VAL A 49 -8.52 -16.44 -1.59
C VAL A 49 -9.85 -15.69 -1.44
N ALA A 50 -9.99 -14.83 -0.44
CA ALA A 50 -11.16 -13.96 -0.28
C ALA A 50 -10.86 -12.71 0.56
N VAL A 51 -11.61 -11.65 0.31
CA VAL A 51 -11.65 -10.41 1.11
C VAL A 51 -13.09 -10.20 1.57
N ASP A 52 -13.28 -9.97 2.87
CA ASP A 52 -14.60 -9.76 3.51
C ASP A 52 -15.63 -10.84 3.16
N GLY A 53 -15.17 -12.09 3.14
CA GLY A 53 -15.97 -13.25 2.82
C GLY A 53 -16.27 -13.45 1.32
N VAL A 54 -15.86 -12.52 0.45
CA VAL A 54 -16.07 -12.58 -1.00
C VAL A 54 -14.85 -13.26 -1.67
N PRO A 55 -15.04 -14.42 -2.33
CA PRO A 55 -13.95 -15.06 -3.09
C PRO A 55 -13.50 -14.20 -4.26
N GLU A 56 -12.18 -14.01 -4.38
CA GLU A 56 -11.58 -13.23 -5.46
C GLU A 56 -10.38 -13.96 -6.05
N GLY A 57 -10.15 -13.75 -7.35
CA GLY A 57 -8.94 -14.24 -8.02
C GLY A 57 -7.71 -13.43 -7.56
N PRO A 58 -6.49 -13.99 -7.63
CA PRO A 58 -5.29 -13.38 -7.05
C PRO A 58 -5.03 -11.93 -7.49
N VAL A 59 -5.18 -11.61 -8.77
CA VAL A 59 -4.95 -10.24 -9.28
C VAL A 59 -5.96 -9.26 -8.70
N ARG A 60 -7.26 -9.61 -8.76
CA ARG A 60 -8.35 -8.78 -8.25
C ARG A 60 -8.22 -8.55 -6.75
N LEU A 61 -7.84 -9.58 -6.00
CA LEU A 61 -7.63 -9.50 -4.56
C LEU A 61 -6.56 -8.46 -4.22
N ILE A 62 -5.45 -8.44 -4.95
CA ILE A 62 -4.37 -7.47 -4.74
C ILE A 62 -4.78 -6.06 -5.17
N GLU A 63 -5.49 -5.91 -6.29
CA GLU A 63 -6.02 -4.61 -6.71
C GLU A 63 -7.02 -4.05 -5.70
N HIS A 64 -7.91 -4.89 -5.18
CA HIS A 64 -8.86 -4.53 -4.14
C HIS A 64 -8.12 -4.09 -2.86
N LEU A 65 -7.19 -4.90 -2.35
CA LEU A 65 -6.43 -4.55 -1.15
C LEU A 65 -5.54 -3.32 -1.35
N ASN A 66 -4.94 -3.12 -2.54
CA ASN A 66 -4.20 -1.89 -2.86
C ASN A 66 -5.11 -0.66 -2.83
N ALA A 67 -6.30 -0.75 -3.42
CA ALA A 67 -7.25 0.37 -3.40
C ALA A 67 -7.77 0.65 -1.99
N LEU A 68 -8.01 -0.39 -1.18
CA LEU A 68 -8.45 -0.27 0.21
C LEU A 68 -7.34 0.35 1.07
N ALA A 69 -6.20 -0.31 1.16
CA ALA A 69 -5.06 0.11 1.97
C ALA A 69 -4.51 1.48 1.51
N GLY A 70 -4.48 1.71 0.19
CA GLY A 70 -4.02 2.96 -0.40
C GLY A 70 -4.84 4.17 0.03
N ARG A 71 -6.17 4.06 0.11
CA ARG A 71 -7.03 5.15 0.63
C ARG A 71 -6.73 5.49 2.09
N HIS A 72 -6.26 4.51 2.87
CA HIS A 72 -5.91 4.67 4.28
C HIS A 72 -4.41 4.98 4.51
N GLY A 73 -3.64 5.25 3.44
CA GLY A 73 -2.22 5.63 3.53
C GLY A 73 -1.27 4.50 3.93
N VAL A 74 -1.70 3.24 3.86
CA VAL A 74 -0.92 2.08 4.31
C VAL A 74 0.11 1.67 3.26
N GLY A 75 1.30 1.27 3.72
CA GLY A 75 2.31 0.61 2.88
C GLY A 75 3.40 1.51 2.30
N ARG A 76 3.57 2.74 2.80
CA ARG A 76 4.72 3.59 2.48
C ARG A 76 5.95 3.10 3.25
N ALA A 77 7.07 2.95 2.56
CA ALA A 77 8.38 2.66 3.13
C ALA A 77 9.39 3.69 2.60
N ASP A 78 10.19 4.22 3.51
CA ASP A 78 11.32 5.11 3.24
C ASP A 78 12.53 4.48 3.91
N VAL A 79 13.50 4.03 3.11
CA VAL A 79 14.56 3.11 3.54
C VAL A 79 15.88 3.42 2.86
N VAL A 80 16.97 3.10 3.55
CA VAL A 80 18.29 2.91 2.97
C VAL A 80 18.56 1.41 2.97
N GLU A 81 18.99 0.86 1.84
CA GLU A 81 19.25 -0.57 1.65
C GLU A 81 20.69 -0.84 1.18
N ASP A 82 21.20 -2.04 1.48
CA ASP A 82 22.53 -2.55 1.11
C ASP A 82 22.49 -3.40 -0.18
#